data_AF-A0A7S3ADU2-F1
#
_entry.id   AF-A0A7S3ADU2-F1
#
_cell.length_a   1.000
_cell.length_b   1.000
_cell.length_c   1.000
_cell.angle_alpha   90.00
_cell.angle_beta   90.00
_cell.angle_gamma   90.00
#
_symmetry.space_group_name_H-M   'P 1'
#
loop_
_entity.id
_entity.type
_entity.pdbx_description
1 polymer ?
#
loop_
_entity_poly.entity_id
_entity_poly.type
_entity_poly.pdbx_seq_one_letter_code
_entity_poly.pdbx_strand_id
1 'polypeptide(L)'
;IAAGAIGLFDDEISRLWRAFLPYSHLDGDCGWVDGADFSALARRYERLKGRAVLYSGECNVATQAGPAFLAGIGQRGAANFTFLSTGFANHNDAWVLRPSAARDAMRRWLEVHALG
;
A
#
# COMPACT_ATOMS: atom_id res chain seq x y z
N ILE A 1 -0.34 -8.24 2.04
CA ILE A 1 0.94 -8.38 2.79
C ILE A 1 2.09 -8.59 1.78
N ALA A 2 3.28 -8.05 2.04
CA ALA A 2 4.55 -8.22 1.29
C ALA A 2 4.79 -7.36 0.03
N ALA A 3 3.88 -6.45 -0.33
CA ALA A 3 4.02 -5.66 -1.56
C ALA A 3 5.28 -4.77 -1.54
N GLY A 4 5.52 -4.06 -0.44
CA GLY A 4 6.70 -3.24 -0.19
C GLY A 4 7.91 -4.03 0.34
N ALA A 5 7.71 -5.15 1.04
CA ALA A 5 8.84 -6.00 1.44
C ALA A 5 9.61 -6.51 0.21
N ILE A 6 8.86 -6.99 -0.80
CA ILE A 6 9.40 -7.46 -2.07
C ILE A 6 9.71 -6.26 -2.97
N GLY A 7 8.71 -5.45 -3.29
CA GLY A 7 8.87 -4.46 -4.35
C GLY A 7 9.58 -3.17 -3.94
N LEU A 8 9.90 -2.97 -2.66
CA LEU A 8 10.78 -1.88 -2.20
C LEU A 8 12.06 -2.42 -1.51
N PHE A 9 12.43 -3.68 -1.79
CA PHE A 9 13.58 -4.34 -1.17
C PHE A 9 14.87 -3.51 -1.30
N ASP A 10 15.24 -3.16 -2.52
CA ASP A 10 16.37 -2.30 -2.84
C ASP A 10 16.08 -1.42 -4.07
N ASP A 11 17.08 -0.66 -4.51
CA ASP A 11 16.95 0.27 -5.64
C ASP A 11 16.85 -0.45 -6.99
N GLU A 12 17.36 -1.67 -7.12
CA GLU A 12 17.29 -2.47 -8.34
C GLU A 12 15.87 -3.03 -8.50
N ILE A 13 15.40 -3.76 -7.48
CA ILE A 13 14.07 -4.37 -7.46
C ILE A 13 12.99 -3.30 -7.54
N SER A 14 13.14 -2.18 -6.82
CA SER A 14 12.08 -1.17 -6.76
C SER A 14 11.76 -0.50 -8.09
N ARG A 15 12.70 -0.51 -9.05
CA ARG A 15 12.51 0.06 -10.40
C ARG A 15 11.69 -0.85 -11.32
N LEU A 16 11.56 -2.14 -10.99
CA LEU A 16 10.77 -3.10 -11.77
C LEU A 16 9.26 -2.88 -11.62
N TRP A 17 8.84 -2.16 -10.57
CA TRP A 17 7.44 -1.98 -10.21
C TRP A 17 6.94 -0.63 -10.68
N ARG A 18 5.79 -0.62 -11.35
CA ARG A 18 5.13 0.62 -11.78
C ARG A 18 4.27 1.26 -10.70
N ALA A 19 3.56 0.42 -9.94
CA ALA A 19 2.61 0.83 -8.93
C ALA A 19 2.44 -0.29 -7.88
N PHE A 20 1.87 0.04 -6.72
CA PHE A 20 1.66 -0.91 -5.62
C PHE A 20 0.20 -0.99 -5.20
N LEU A 21 -0.26 -2.19 -4.85
CA LEU A 21 -1.63 -2.44 -4.42
C LEU A 21 -1.68 -3.33 -3.17
N PRO A 22 -1.12 -2.89 -2.02
CA PRO A 22 -1.19 -3.67 -0.80
C PRO A 22 -2.64 -3.80 -0.32
N TYR A 23 -2.97 -4.99 0.16
CA TYR A 23 -4.20 -5.27 0.87
C TYR A 23 -3.93 -5.59 2.35
N SER A 24 -4.77 -5.01 3.20
CA SER A 24 -4.85 -5.14 4.65
C SER A 24 -3.72 -4.54 5.47
N HIS A 25 -2.47 -4.75 5.05
CA HIS A 25 -1.29 -4.26 5.78
C HIS A 25 -0.26 -3.62 4.86
N LEU A 26 0.35 -2.56 5.38
CA LEU A 26 1.58 -1.98 4.86
C LEU A 26 2.79 -2.68 5.48
N ASP A 27 3.84 -2.88 4.70
CA ASP A 27 5.06 -3.50 5.19
C ASP A 27 5.70 -2.66 6.32
N GLY A 28 5.73 -3.23 7.52
CA GLY A 28 6.23 -2.57 8.73
C GLY A 28 5.16 -2.14 9.73
N ASP A 29 3.88 -2.05 9.36
CA ASP A 29 2.81 -1.65 10.27
C ASP A 29 2.57 -2.64 11.43
N CYS A 30 2.90 -3.92 11.21
CA CYS A 30 2.88 -4.98 12.22
C CYS A 30 4.30 -5.39 12.70
N GLY A 31 5.33 -4.58 12.43
CA GLY A 31 6.71 -4.80 12.92
C GLY A 31 7.51 -5.95 12.28
N TRP A 32 6.91 -6.68 11.35
CA TRP A 32 7.49 -7.85 10.68
C TRP A 32 8.55 -7.52 9.60
N VAL A 33 8.52 -6.30 9.05
CA VAL A 33 9.51 -5.79 8.10
C VAL A 33 10.41 -4.79 8.80
N ASP A 34 11.72 -4.93 8.56
CA ASP A 34 12.78 -4.13 9.17
C ASP A 34 12.71 -4.06 10.72
N GLY A 35 12.05 -5.03 11.37
CA GLY A 35 12.00 -5.16 12.82
C GLY A 35 11.42 -3.96 13.57
N ALA A 36 10.48 -3.24 12.95
CA ALA A 36 9.95 -1.97 13.45
C ALA A 36 11.00 -0.84 13.59
N ASP A 37 12.14 -0.91 12.90
CA ASP A 37 13.08 0.21 12.78
C ASP A 37 12.48 1.27 11.84
N PHE A 38 11.97 2.36 12.41
CA PHE A 38 11.32 3.45 11.66
C PHE A 38 12.28 4.15 10.69
N SER A 39 13.59 4.17 10.98
CA SER A 39 14.57 4.76 10.06
C SER A 39 14.81 3.86 8.84
N ALA A 40 14.86 2.54 9.05
CA ALA A 40 14.94 1.57 7.96
C ALA A 40 13.67 1.57 7.11
N LEU A 41 12.50 1.60 7.75
CA LEU A 41 11.21 1.71 7.08
C LEU A 41 11.11 3.01 6.28
N ALA A 42 11.51 4.15 6.84
CA ALA A 42 11.53 5.42 6.12
C ALA A 42 12.35 5.31 4.82
N ARG A 43 13.59 4.80 4.89
CA ARG A 43 14.45 4.56 3.71
C ARG A 43 13.83 3.61 2.70
N ARG A 44 13.12 2.57 3.16
CA ARG A 44 12.38 1.64 2.29
C ARG A 44 11.28 2.37 1.52
N TYR A 45 10.45 3.14 2.21
CA TYR A 45 9.34 3.85 1.58
C TYR A 45 9.81 5.00 0.66
N GLU A 46 10.98 5.60 0.90
CA GLU A 46 11.59 6.56 -0.04
C GLU A 46 11.85 5.97 -1.44
N ARG A 47 12.01 4.64 -1.54
CA ARG A 47 12.19 3.95 -2.82
C ARG A 47 10.98 4.03 -3.71
N LEU A 48 9.78 4.33 -3.18
CA LEU A 48 8.60 4.59 -4.00
C LEU A 48 8.86 5.65 -5.06
N LYS A 49 9.70 6.67 -4.78
CA LYS A 49 10.07 7.73 -5.73
C LYS A 49 8.87 8.30 -6.51
N GLY A 50 7.75 8.52 -5.81
CA GLY A 50 6.52 9.04 -6.40
C GLY A 50 5.67 8.01 -7.16
N ARG A 51 5.97 6.71 -7.13
CA ARG A 51 5.09 5.69 -7.72
C ARG A 51 3.76 5.61 -6.96
N ALA A 52 2.70 5.36 -7.71
CA ALA A 52 1.34 5.32 -7.18
C ALA A 52 1.13 4.08 -6.29
N VAL A 53 0.43 4.27 -5.18
CA VAL A 53 0.06 3.19 -4.25
C VAL A 53 -1.44 3.26 -3.99
N LEU A 54 -2.16 2.19 -4.29
CA LEU A 54 -3.53 2.02 -3.78
C LEU A 54 -3.48 1.10 -2.58
N TYR A 55 -3.53 1.68 -1.38
CA TYR A 55 -3.62 0.91 -0.16
C TYR A 55 -5.09 0.62 0.14
N SER A 56 -5.45 -0.67 0.09
CA SER A 56 -6.79 -1.13 0.43
C SER A 56 -6.80 -2.06 1.63
N GLY A 57 -7.93 -2.17 2.31
CA GLY A 57 -8.05 -3.03 3.48
C GLY A 57 -9.47 -3.19 3.99
N GLU A 58 -9.65 -4.18 4.84
CA GLU A 58 -10.87 -4.37 5.62
C GLU A 58 -11.08 -3.21 6.61
N CYS A 59 -12.35 -2.92 6.92
CA CYS A 59 -12.70 -1.91 7.92
C CYS A 59 -11.94 -0.58 7.69
N ASN A 60 -11.20 -0.11 8.69
CA ASN A 60 -10.47 1.16 8.68
C ASN A 60 -8.94 1.02 8.65
N VAL A 61 -8.41 -0.19 8.39
CA VAL A 61 -6.95 -0.42 8.42
C VAL A 61 -6.23 0.44 7.39
N ALA A 62 -6.80 0.55 6.19
CA ALA A 62 -6.23 1.36 5.12
C ALA A 62 -6.52 2.86 5.29
N THR A 63 -7.73 3.24 5.71
CA THR A 63 -8.18 4.64 5.68
C THR A 63 -7.83 5.43 6.94
N GLN A 64 -7.51 4.77 8.06
CA GLN A 64 -7.13 5.45 9.32
C GLN A 64 -5.75 5.00 9.82
N ALA A 65 -5.54 3.70 10.03
CA ALA A 65 -4.29 3.21 10.59
C ALA A 65 -3.09 3.40 9.63
N GLY A 66 -3.31 3.20 8.32
CA GLY A 66 -2.32 3.44 7.26
C GLY A 66 -1.72 4.85 7.27
N PRO A 67 -2.54 5.91 7.13
CA PRO A 67 -2.06 7.28 7.19
C PRO A 67 -1.30 7.60 8.49
N ALA A 68 -1.77 7.10 9.63
CA ALA A 68 -1.09 7.29 10.91
C ALA A 68 0.29 6.64 10.94
N PHE A 69 0.40 5.40 10.46
CA PHE A 69 1.68 4.69 10.33
C PHE A 69 2.66 5.44 9.41
N LEU A 70 2.21 5.83 8.21
CA LEU A 70 3.03 6.57 7.24
C LEU A 70 3.52 7.91 7.81
N ALA A 71 2.66 8.62 8.55
CA ALA A 71 3.06 9.85 9.25
C ALA A 71 4.12 9.59 10.33
N GLY A 72 4.04 8.45 11.03
CA GLY A 72 4.98 8.01 12.06
C GLY A 72 6.38 7.73 11.53
N ILE A 73 6.50 7.18 10.31
CA ILE A 73 7.80 6.94 9.64
C ILE A 73 8.28 8.13 8.78
N GLY A 74 7.71 9.32 8.98
CA GLY A 74 8.15 10.54 8.28
C GLY A 74 7.74 10.62 6.81
N GLN A 75 6.93 9.69 6.30
CA GLN A 75 6.34 9.72 4.95
C GLN A 75 5.13 10.66 4.88
N ARG A 76 5.28 11.85 5.48
CA ARG A 76 4.26 12.90 5.55
C ARG A 76 4.04 13.45 4.16
N GLY A 77 2.94 13.02 3.55
CA GLY A 77 2.50 13.57 2.28
C GLY A 77 1.99 12.50 1.36
N ALA A 78 2.59 11.28 1.36
CA ALA A 78 2.11 10.09 0.65
C ALA A 78 1.31 10.44 -0.63
N ALA A 79 1.80 11.39 -1.45
CA ALA A 79 0.90 12.20 -2.28
C ALA A 79 0.23 11.38 -3.38
N ASN A 80 0.85 10.24 -3.69
CA ASN A 80 0.37 9.28 -4.67
C ASN A 80 -0.22 8.02 -4.01
N PHE A 81 -0.55 8.09 -2.71
CA PHE A 81 -1.37 7.10 -2.03
C PHE A 81 -2.85 7.39 -2.24
N THR A 82 -3.56 6.36 -2.65
CA THR A 82 -5.01 6.27 -2.62
C THR A 82 -5.37 5.29 -1.51
N PHE A 83 -6.15 5.75 -0.52
CA PHE A 83 -6.63 4.90 0.57
C PHE A 83 -8.05 4.45 0.30
N LEU A 84 -8.33 3.15 0.45
CA LEU A 84 -9.62 2.56 0.12
C LEU A 84 -10.02 1.52 1.17
N SER A 85 -11.18 1.69 1.79
CA SER A 85 -11.81 0.55 2.47
C SER A 85 -12.52 -0.32 1.45
N THR A 86 -12.35 -1.64 1.55
CA THR A 86 -13.02 -2.58 0.62
C THR A 86 -14.48 -2.82 0.98
N GLY A 87 -14.90 -2.46 2.20
CA GLY A 87 -16.20 -2.87 2.76
C GLY A 87 -16.31 -4.38 3.00
N PHE A 88 -15.20 -5.11 2.86
CA PHE A 88 -15.14 -6.55 3.04
C PHE A 88 -14.36 -6.87 4.32
N ALA A 89 -15.03 -7.47 5.30
CA ALA A 89 -14.46 -7.70 6.64
C ALA A 89 -13.43 -8.83 6.67
N ASN A 90 -13.50 -9.78 5.73
CA ASN A 90 -12.60 -10.92 5.77
C ASN A 90 -11.22 -10.50 5.26
N HIS A 91 -10.20 -10.88 6.02
CA HIS A 91 -8.80 -10.62 5.74
C HIS A 91 -8.27 -11.57 4.63
N ASN A 92 -8.75 -11.43 3.40
CA ASN A 92 -8.24 -12.15 2.23
C ASN A 92 -8.55 -11.44 0.91
N ASP A 93 -7.99 -11.93 -0.19
CA ASP A 93 -8.10 -11.38 -1.54
C ASP A 93 -9.45 -11.60 -2.23
N ALA A 94 -10.38 -12.35 -1.62
CA ALA A 94 -11.68 -12.63 -2.22
C ALA A 94 -12.56 -11.37 -2.39
N TRP A 95 -12.20 -10.24 -1.78
CA TRP A 95 -12.87 -8.96 -1.98
C TRP A 95 -12.88 -8.54 -3.46
N VAL A 96 -11.84 -8.89 -4.22
CA VAL A 96 -11.72 -8.57 -5.66
C VAL A 96 -12.74 -9.36 -6.50
N LEU A 97 -13.15 -10.54 -6.03
CA LEU A 97 -14.09 -11.40 -6.73
C LEU A 97 -15.54 -10.91 -6.61
N ARG A 98 -15.82 -10.03 -5.64
CA ARG A 98 -17.17 -9.52 -5.36
C ARG A 98 -17.42 -8.18 -6.06
N PRO A 99 -18.52 -8.03 -6.81
CA PRO A 99 -18.98 -6.71 -7.24
C PRO A 99 -19.09 -5.76 -6.04
N SER A 100 -18.35 -4.66 -6.08
CA SER A 100 -18.30 -3.67 -5.01
C SER A 100 -17.77 -2.34 -5.54
N ALA A 101 -18.17 -1.24 -4.88
CA ALA A 101 -17.64 0.08 -5.21
C ALA A 101 -16.12 0.15 -5.10
N ALA A 102 -15.52 -0.58 -4.15
CA ALA A 102 -14.07 -0.67 -3.98
C ALA A 102 -13.39 -1.37 -5.16
N ARG A 103 -13.93 -2.49 -5.64
CA ARG A 103 -13.40 -3.18 -6.83
C ARG A 103 -13.47 -2.27 -8.06
N ASP A 104 -14.57 -1.56 -8.24
CA ASP A 104 -14.74 -0.69 -9.41
C ASP A 104 -13.82 0.53 -9.33
N ALA A 105 -13.59 1.08 -8.13
CA ALA A 105 -12.61 2.13 -7.89
C ALA A 105 -11.18 1.65 -8.16
N MET A 106 -10.81 0.45 -7.69
CA MET A 106 -9.51 -0.16 -7.96
C MET A 106 -9.26 -0.34 -9.46
N ARG A 107 -10.27 -0.81 -10.21
CA ARG A 107 -10.16 -0.99 -11.67
C ARG A 107 -9.90 0.33 -12.39
N ARG A 108 -10.67 1.38 -12.08
CA ARG A 108 -10.42 2.73 -12.64
C ARG A 108 -9.04 3.27 -12.26
N TRP A 109 -8.60 2.99 -11.04
CA TRP A 109 -7.27 3.39 -10.59
C TRP A 109 -6.15 2.71 -11.40
N LEU A 110 -6.29 1.42 -11.71
CA LEU A 110 -5.33 0.68 -12.54
C LEU A 110 -5.23 1.23 -13.96
N GLU A 111 -6.35 1.65 -14.56
CA GLU A 111 -6.37 2.29 -15.88
C GLU A 111 -5.52 3.57 -15.93
N VAL A 112 -5.55 4.37 -14.86
CA VAL A 112 -4.81 5.64 -14.78
C VAL A 112 -3.34 5.43 -14.44
N HIS A 113 -3.03 4.52 -13.50
CA HIS A 113 -1.71 4.48 -12.86
C HIS A 113 -0.84 3.29 -13.28
N ALA A 114 -1.42 2.21 -13.81
CA ALA A 114 -0.70 0.96 -14.06
C ALA A 114 -0.72 0.49 -15.53
N LEU A 115 -1.76 0.84 -16.30
CA LEU A 115 -1.97 0.31 -17.65
C LEU A 115 -1.71 1.32 -18.79
N GLY A 116 -1.36 2.57 -18.46
CA GLY A 116 -1.04 3.63 -19.42
C GLY A 116 0.43 3.73 -19.83
#